data_AF-A0A662HA39-F1
#
_entry.id   AF-A0A662HA39-F1
#
_cell.length_a   1.000
_cell.length_b   1.000
_cell.length_c   1.000
_cell.angle_alpha   90.00
_cell.angle_beta   90.00
_cell.angle_gamma   90.00
#
_symmetry.space_group_name_H-M   'P 1'
#
loop_
_entity.id
_entity.type
_entity.pdbx_description
1 polymer ?
#
loop_
_entity_poly.entity_id
_entity_poly.type
_entity_poly.pdbx_seq_one_letter_code
_entity_poly.pdbx_strand_id
1 'polypeptide(L)'
;MDPKEIAALAIEFKKKLRTLEKELNNYLLKYGFEVSYHYELNIVRISDRDKEKIYKLTKQKPILLFPVIRIKPKREICEAYVLRDGTVVLKYTTIEESKIKENYYVLTRRGFQKI
;
A
#
# COMPACT_ATOMS: atom_id res chain seq x y z
N MET A 1 -15.22 -11.79 24.94
CA MET A 1 -14.36 -10.61 24.74
C MET A 1 -15.19 -9.39 25.08
N ASP A 2 -14.73 -8.56 26.02
CA ASP A 2 -15.49 -7.40 26.48
C ASP A 2 -15.51 -6.33 25.36
N PRO A 3 -16.67 -5.75 25.00
CA PRO A 3 -16.74 -4.64 24.05
C PRO A 3 -15.76 -3.48 24.34
N LYS A 4 -15.45 -3.21 25.60
CA LYS A 4 -14.46 -2.19 26.00
C LYS A 4 -13.03 -2.57 25.62
N GLU A 5 -12.68 -3.85 25.74
CA GLU A 5 -11.37 -4.37 25.31
C GLU A 5 -11.23 -4.24 23.80
N ILE A 6 -12.29 -4.56 23.05
CA ILE A 6 -12.32 -4.39 21.59
C ILE A 6 -12.12 -2.91 21.20
N ALA A 7 -12.81 -1.99 21.90
CA ALA A 7 -12.67 -0.56 21.64
C ALA A 7 -11.24 -0.05 21.93
N ALA A 8 -10.62 -0.51 23.03
CA ALA A 8 -9.24 -0.15 23.36
C ALA A 8 -8.26 -0.64 22.28
N LEU A 9 -8.40 -1.90 21.83
CA LEU A 9 -7.59 -2.46 20.76
C LEU A 9 -7.78 -1.70 19.44
N ALA A 10 -9.01 -1.30 19.11
CA ALA A 10 -9.28 -0.51 17.91
C ALA A 10 -8.61 0.87 17.96
N ILE A 11 -8.62 1.54 19.12
CA ILE A 11 -7.93 2.82 19.33
C ILE A 11 -6.42 2.66 19.17
N GLU A 12 -5.84 1.63 19.79
CA GLU A 12 -4.40 1.35 19.70
C GLU A 12 -3.99 1.03 18.26
N PHE A 13 -4.76 0.18 17.58
CA PHE A 13 -4.57 -0.15 16.17
C PHE A 13 -4.58 1.11 15.30
N LYS A 14 -5.58 1.98 15.46
CA LYS A 14 -5.68 3.25 14.72
C LYS A 14 -4.46 4.15 14.95
N LYS A 15 -3.94 4.21 16.18
CA LYS A 15 -2.73 4.98 16.50
C LYS A 15 -1.50 4.41 15.79
N LYS A 16 -1.28 3.09 15.88
CA LYS A 16 -0.16 2.41 15.22
C LYS A 16 -0.23 2.55 13.70
N LEU A 17 -1.42 2.42 13.13
CA LEU A 17 -1.64 2.54 11.69
C LEU A 17 -1.33 3.96 11.17
N ARG A 18 -1.72 5.00 11.91
CA ARG A 18 -1.34 6.40 11.59
C ARG A 18 0.17 6.62 11.60
N THR A 19 0.86 6.05 12.59
CA THR A 19 2.33 6.14 12.65
C THR A 19 2.95 5.48 11.42
N LEU A 20 2.52 4.26 11.08
CA LEU A 20 3.01 3.54 9.91
C LEU A 20 2.76 4.31 8.61
N GLU A 21 1.56 4.87 8.44
CA GLU A 21 1.21 5.68 7.27
C GLU A 21 2.14 6.89 7.11
N LYS A 22 2.40 7.61 8.20
CA LYS A 22 3.32 8.76 8.20
C LYS A 22 4.73 8.37 7.78
N GLU A 23 5.26 7.30 8.34
CA GLU A 23 6.61 6.80 8.01
C GLU A 23 6.68 6.32 6.55
N LEU A 24 5.66 5.60 6.09
CA LEU A 24 5.55 5.18 4.69
C LEU A 24 5.50 6.40 3.76
N ASN A 25 4.68 7.41 4.07
CA ASN A 25 4.59 8.63 3.27
C ASN A 25 5.94 9.37 3.20
N ASN A 26 6.62 9.55 4.33
CA ASN A 26 7.95 10.17 4.37
C ASN A 26 8.96 9.46 3.48
N TYR A 27 8.87 8.12 3.39
CA TYR A 27 9.75 7.33 2.54
C TYR A 27 9.37 7.44 1.06
N LEU A 28 8.07 7.34 0.75
CA LEU A 28 7.53 7.42 -0.61
C LEU A 28 7.73 8.80 -1.26
N LEU A 29 7.66 9.88 -0.47
CA LEU A 29 7.87 11.24 -0.94
C LEU A 29 9.23 11.43 -1.59
N LYS A 30 10.27 10.73 -1.10
CA LYS A 30 11.63 10.74 -1.69
C LYS A 30 11.66 10.21 -3.12
N TYR A 31 10.67 9.40 -3.50
CA TYR A 31 10.53 8.80 -4.83
C TYR A 31 9.40 9.45 -5.64
N GLY A 32 8.83 10.57 -5.18
CA GLY A 32 7.78 11.30 -5.89
C GLY A 32 6.38 10.70 -5.73
N PHE A 33 6.14 9.99 -4.63
CA PHE A 33 4.84 9.40 -4.29
C PHE A 33 4.34 9.94 -2.95
N GLU A 34 3.02 10.09 -2.80
CA GLU A 34 2.37 10.55 -1.58
C GLU A 34 1.22 9.62 -1.22
N VAL A 35 1.10 9.22 0.04
CA VAL A 35 -0.07 8.45 0.49
C VAL A 35 -1.32 9.35 0.42
N SER A 36 -2.40 8.85 -0.17
CA SER A 36 -3.63 9.63 -0.31
C SER A 36 -4.33 9.80 1.04
N TYR A 37 -4.16 10.98 1.66
CA TYR A 37 -4.80 11.36 2.93
C TYR A 37 -6.33 11.48 2.90
N HIS A 38 -6.97 11.34 1.73
CA HIS A 38 -8.42 11.53 1.56
C HIS A 38 -9.26 10.28 1.85
N TYR A 39 -8.62 9.11 1.95
CA TYR A 39 -9.29 7.96 2.52
C TYR A 39 -9.05 8.04 4.03
N GLU A 40 -10.09 8.40 4.80
CA GLU A 40 -10.15 7.98 6.19
C GLU A 40 -9.66 6.53 6.24
N LEU A 41 -8.74 6.20 7.16
CA LEU A 41 -8.11 4.90 7.39
C LEU A 41 -9.17 3.78 7.55
N ASN A 42 -9.87 3.49 6.47
CA ASN A 42 -10.71 2.35 6.26
C ASN A 42 -9.73 1.26 5.90
N ILE A 43 -9.86 0.12 6.58
CA ILE A 43 -9.12 -1.08 6.24
C ILE A 43 -9.49 -1.40 4.79
N VAL A 44 -8.71 -0.93 3.82
CA VAL A 44 -8.96 -1.19 2.42
C VAL A 44 -8.74 -2.68 2.24
N ARG A 45 -9.84 -3.41 2.06
CA ARG A 45 -9.81 -4.86 1.91
C ARG A 45 -8.96 -5.18 0.68
N ILE A 46 -7.84 -5.87 0.90
CA ILE A 46 -7.02 -6.40 -0.19
C ILE A 46 -7.85 -7.45 -0.93
N SER A 47 -8.02 -7.29 -2.24
CA SER A 47 -8.75 -8.23 -3.08
C SER A 47 -8.07 -9.60 -3.10
N ASP A 48 -8.83 -10.70 -3.20
CA ASP A 48 -8.22 -12.04 -3.24
C ASP A 48 -7.36 -12.23 -4.49
N ARG A 49 -7.73 -11.59 -5.60
CA ARG A 49 -6.92 -11.49 -6.82
C ARG A 49 -5.54 -10.86 -6.56
N ASP A 50 -5.50 -9.73 -5.85
CA ASP A 50 -4.23 -9.07 -5.52
C ASP A 50 -3.42 -9.89 -4.53
N LYS A 51 -4.06 -10.54 -3.53
CA LYS A 51 -3.37 -11.47 -2.63
C LYS A 51 -2.68 -12.59 -3.39
N GLU A 52 -3.39 -13.26 -4.29
CA GLU A 52 -2.83 -14.35 -5.09
C GLU A 52 -1.70 -13.86 -6.00
N LYS A 53 -1.90 -12.72 -6.68
CA LYS A 53 -0.94 -12.20 -7.64
C LYS A 53 0.35 -11.75 -6.95
N ILE A 54 0.24 -11.01 -5.85
CA ILE A 54 1.39 -10.60 -5.03
C ILE A 54 2.09 -11.83 -4.48
N TYR A 55 1.35 -12.80 -3.92
CA TYR A 55 1.96 -14.03 -3.41
C TYR A 55 2.71 -14.82 -4.49
N LYS A 56 2.17 -14.89 -5.72
CA LYS A 56 2.87 -15.55 -6.84
C LYS A 56 4.20 -14.85 -7.15
N LEU A 57 4.23 -13.52 -7.13
CA LEU A 57 5.39 -12.68 -7.44
C LEU A 57 6.45 -12.66 -6.32
N THR A 58 6.03 -12.60 -5.06
CA THR A 58 6.95 -12.32 -3.93
C THR A 58 7.09 -13.48 -2.94
N LYS A 59 6.26 -14.51 -3.05
CA LYS A 59 6.10 -15.60 -2.07
C LYS A 59 5.69 -15.12 -0.68
N GLN A 60 5.20 -13.88 -0.57
CA GLN A 60 4.78 -13.26 0.68
C GLN A 60 3.34 -12.74 0.58
N LYS A 61 2.62 -12.79 1.70
CA LYS A 61 1.22 -12.34 1.74
C LYS A 61 1.15 -10.84 2.04
N PRO A 62 0.36 -10.05 1.28
CA PRO A 62 0.08 -8.67 1.64
C PRO A 62 -0.82 -8.62 2.88
N ILE A 63 -0.49 -7.74 3.81
CA ILE A 63 -1.20 -7.56 5.10
C ILE A 63 -1.84 -6.18 5.24
N LEU A 64 -1.32 -5.17 4.55
CA LEU A 64 -1.89 -3.82 4.49
C LEU A 64 -1.83 -3.28 3.06
N LEU A 65 -2.76 -2.39 2.73
CA LEU A 65 -2.84 -1.67 1.46
C LEU A 65 -3.07 -0.19 1.75
N PHE A 66 -2.26 0.65 1.11
CA PHE A 66 -2.38 2.10 1.14
C PHE A 66 -2.60 2.62 -0.28
N PRO A 67 -3.63 3.45 -0.53
CA PRO A 67 -3.74 4.18 -1.78
C PRO A 67 -2.65 5.26 -1.83
N VAL A 68 -1.91 5.31 -2.93
CA VAL A 68 -0.78 6.22 -3.12
C VAL A 68 -0.99 7.03 -4.39
N ILE A 69 -0.65 8.31 -4.37
CA ILE A 69 -0.68 9.21 -5.51
C ILE A 69 0.76 9.45 -5.94
N ARG A 70 1.08 9.09 -7.19
CA ARG A 70 2.30 9.56 -7.83
C ARG A 70 2.17 11.05 -8.12
N ILE A 71 3.14 11.88 -7.73
CA ILE A 71 3.04 13.34 -7.80
C ILE A 71 3.61 13.89 -9.12
N LYS A 72 4.56 13.17 -9.75
CA LYS A 72 5.24 13.58 -10.99
C LYS A 72 5.45 12.39 -11.95
N PRO A 73 5.35 12.58 -13.28
CA PRO A 73 5.00 13.83 -13.99
C PRO A 73 3.49 14.12 -14.06
N LYS A 74 2.63 13.14 -13.73
CA LYS A 74 1.18 13.29 -13.64
C LYS A 74 0.68 12.66 -12.34
N ARG A 75 -0.45 13.17 -11.83
CA ARG A 75 -1.14 12.58 -10.68
C ARG A 75 -1.78 11.25 -11.08
N GLU A 76 -1.25 10.15 -10.55
CA GLU A 76 -1.72 8.80 -10.86
C GLU A 76 -1.95 8.02 -9.57
N ILE A 77 -3.08 7.32 -9.48
CA ILE A 77 -3.38 6.47 -8.33
C ILE A 77 -2.64 5.15 -8.49
N CYS A 78 -1.88 4.81 -7.45
CA CYS A 78 -1.12 3.59 -7.26
C CYS A 78 -1.60 2.92 -5.97
N GLU A 79 -1.21 1.66 -5.80
CA GLU A 79 -1.51 0.89 -4.60
C GLU A 79 -0.19 0.42 -3.97
N ALA A 80 0.04 0.75 -2.70
CA ALA A 80 1.19 0.26 -1.95
C ALA A 80 0.77 -0.83 -0.96
N TYR A 81 1.31 -2.02 -1.13
CA TYR A 81 1.08 -3.19 -0.30
C TYR A 81 2.24 -3.38 0.67
N VAL A 82 1.96 -3.51 1.96
CA VAL A 82 2.93 -3.98 2.95
C VAL A 82 2.75 -5.48 3.12
N LEU A 83 3.83 -6.24 2.94
CA LEU A 83 3.83 -7.69 3.07
C LEU A 83 4.17 -8.12 4.50
N ARG A 84 3.90 -9.38 4.82
CA ARG A 84 4.11 -9.94 6.16
C ARG A 84 5.55 -9.82 6.68
N ASP A 85 6.53 -9.85 5.78
CA ASP A 85 7.96 -9.72 6.09
C ASP A 85 8.45 -8.26 6.14
N GLY A 86 7.55 -7.30 5.94
CA GLY A 86 7.87 -5.86 5.89
C GLY A 86 8.25 -5.35 4.49
N THR A 87 8.29 -6.21 3.47
CA THR A 87 8.50 -5.78 2.08
C THR A 87 7.36 -4.86 1.64
N VAL A 88 7.68 -3.79 0.91
CA VAL A 88 6.68 -2.89 0.32
C VAL A 88 6.64 -3.09 -1.19
N VAL A 89 5.46 -3.38 -1.72
CA VAL A 89 5.21 -3.55 -3.16
C VAL A 89 4.31 -2.44 -3.65
N LEU A 90 4.74 -1.71 -4.67
CA LEU A 90 3.94 -0.74 -5.39
C LEU A 90 3.33 -1.41 -6.63
N LYS A 91 2.01 -1.37 -6.75
CA LYS A 91 1.28 -1.70 -7.96
C LYS A 91 0.88 -0.40 -8.66
N TYR A 92 1.20 -0.33 -9.93
CA TYR A 92 0.87 0.77 -10.81
C TYR A 92 -0.01 0.26 -11.95
N THR A 93 -1.22 0.78 -12.03
CA THR A 93 -2.23 0.39 -13.02
C THR A 93 -2.37 1.50 -14.05
N THR A 94 -2.09 1.21 -15.32
CA THR A 94 -2.34 2.13 -16.44
C THR A 94 -3.49 1.62 -17.31
N ILE A 95 -4.21 2.57 -17.90
CA ILE A 95 -5.25 2.30 -18.91
C ILE A 95 -4.75 2.90 -20.22
N GLU A 96 -4.43 2.05 -21.19
CA GLU A 96 -4.00 2.45 -22.53
C GLU A 96 -5.00 1.92 -23.55
N GLU A 97 -5.69 2.84 -24.25
CA GLU A 97 -6.67 2.64 -25.34
C GLU A 97 -7.90 1.77 -25.00
N SER A 98 -7.71 0.57 -24.45
CA SER A 98 -8.74 -0.32 -23.89
C SER A 98 -8.16 -1.41 -22.96
N LYS A 99 -6.85 -1.40 -22.71
CA LYS A 99 -6.14 -2.43 -21.95
C LYS A 99 -5.73 -1.89 -20.59
N ILE A 100 -6.04 -2.65 -19.54
CA ILE A 100 -5.56 -2.41 -18.18
C ILE A 100 -4.21 -3.12 -18.04
N LYS A 101 -3.15 -2.37 -17.78
CA LYS A 101 -1.80 -2.90 -17.55
C LYS A 101 -1.39 -2.67 -16.11
N GLU A 102 -1.04 -3.76 -15.43
CA GLU A 102 -0.58 -3.73 -14.03
C GLU A 102 0.92 -3.97 -14.01
N ASN A 103 1.69 -3.05 -13.44
CA ASN A 103 3.13 -3.19 -13.19
C ASN A 103 3.36 -3.24 -11.67
N TYR A 104 4.29 -4.09 -11.25
CA TYR A 104 4.62 -4.29 -9.84
C TYR A 104 6.08 -3.93 -9.59
N TYR A 105 6.33 -3.28 -8.46
CA TYR A 105 7.66 -2.83 -8.07
C TYR A 105 7.88 -3.10 -6.59
N VAL A 106 9.04 -3.65 -6.23
CA VAL A 106 9.48 -3.77 -4.83
C VAL A 106 10.24 -2.51 -4.45
N LEU A 107 9.92 -1.97 -3.27
CA LEU A 107 10.70 -0.91 -2.66
C LEU A 107 12.00 -1.47 -2.09
N THR A 108 13.12 -0.98 -2.59
CA THR A 108 14.47 -1.31 -2.10
C THR A 108 15.15 -0.05 -1.58
N ARG A 109 16.30 -0.20 -0.92
CA ARG A 109 17.15 0.95 -0.52
C ARG A 109 17.57 1.83 -1.70
N ARG A 110 17.62 1.29 -2.91
CA ARG A 110 17.99 2.00 -4.14
C ARG A 110 16.79 2.60 -4.88
N GLY A 111 15.57 2.43 -4.34
CA GLY A 111 14.31 2.83 -4.97
C GLY A 111 13.48 1.63 -5.44
N PHE A 112 12.57 1.88 -6.38
CA PHE A 112 11.63 0.88 -6.87
C PHE A 112 12.24 -0.01 -7.96
N GLN A 113 12.24 -1.32 -7.73
CA GLN A 113 12.70 -2.33 -8.68
C GLN A 113 11.50 -3.12 -9.21
N LYS A 114 11.37 -3.21 -10.54
CA LYS A 114 10.28 -3.95 -11.18
C LYS A 114 10.40 -5.46 -10.90
N ILE A 115 9.25 -6.11 -10.66
CA ILE A 115 9.11 -7.56 -10.47
C ILE A 115 7.97 -8.13 -11.33
#